data_AF-A0A536KY52-F1
#
_entry.id   AF-A0A536KY52-F1
#
_cell.length_a   1.000
_cell.length_b   1.000
_cell.length_c   1.000
_cell.angle_alpha   90.00
_cell.angle_beta   90.00
_cell.angle_gamma   90.00
#
_symmetry.space_group_name_H-M   'P 1'
#
loop_
_entity.id
_entity.type
_entity.pdbx_description
1 polymer ?
#
loop_
_entity_poly.entity_id
_entity_poly.type
_entity_poly.pdbx_seq_one_letter_code
_entity_poly.pdbx_strand_id
1 'polypeptide(L)' 'MTPSAEAIELGLNLAEPTTLVVDLNCAFASIEQQHDPALRGKVLAIAAYATDAATIVSSSREARDLGIKTGMKVFE' A
#
# COMPACT_ATOMS: atom_id res chain seq x y z
N MET A 1 -8.52 1.35 30.97
CA MET A 1 -9.85 0.78 30.58
C MET A 1 -9.84 -0.72 30.92
N THR A 2 -10.95 -1.37 31.27
CA THR A 2 -10.93 -2.85 31.43
C THR A 2 -10.85 -3.49 30.02
N PRO A 3 -9.90 -4.39 29.76
CA PRO A 3 -9.79 -5.04 28.45
C PRO A 3 -11.01 -5.91 28.14
N SER A 4 -11.39 -6.01 26.86
CA SER A 4 -12.46 -6.91 26.43
C SER A 4 -12.05 -8.38 26.55
N ALA A 5 -13.03 -9.27 26.73
CA ALA A 5 -12.79 -10.72 26.76
C ALA A 5 -12.13 -11.22 25.46
N GLU A 6 -12.53 -10.65 24.32
CA GLU A 6 -11.97 -10.94 23.01
C GLU A 6 -10.48 -10.55 22.91
N ALA A 7 -10.08 -9.39 23.46
CA ALA A 7 -8.68 -8.97 23.45
C ALA A 7 -7.79 -9.92 24.27
N ILE A 8 -8.34 -10.49 25.35
CA ILE A 8 -7.65 -11.48 26.19
C ILE A 8 -7.52 -12.81 25.42
N GLU A 9 -8.58 -13.27 24.77
CA GLU A 9 -8.58 -14.51 23.99
C GLU A 9 -7.60 -14.45 22.81
N LEU A 10 -7.51 -13.30 22.13
CA LEU A 10 -6.59 -13.05 21.03
C LEU A 10 -5.14 -12.82 21.49
N GLY A 11 -4.87 -12.78 22.80
CA GLY A 11 -3.53 -12.54 23.35
C GLY A 11 -2.98 -11.15 23.02
N LEU A 12 -3.85 -10.15 22.86
CA LEU A 12 -3.45 -8.78 22.55
C LEU A 12 -2.73 -8.14 23.74
N ASN A 13 -1.84 -7.19 23.45
CA ASN A 13 -1.22 -6.37 24.50
C ASN A 13 -2.29 -5.50 25.17
N LEU A 14 -2.42 -5.64 26.49
CA LEU A 14 -3.44 -4.95 27.31
C LEU A 14 -2.94 -3.63 27.91
N ALA A 15 -1.67 -3.26 27.68
CA ALA A 15 -1.15 -1.97 28.10
C ALA A 15 -1.88 -0.83 27.37
N GLU A 16 -1.96 0.33 28.01
CA GLU A 16 -2.54 1.53 27.38
C GLU A 16 -1.74 1.88 26.10
N PRO A 17 -2.41 2.10 24.95
CA PRO A 17 -1.72 2.36 23.69
C PRO A 17 -0.98 3.71 23.74
N THR A 18 0.33 3.69 23.51
CA THR A 18 1.18 4.90 23.52
C THR A 18 1.63 5.34 22.13
N THR A 19 1.58 4.44 21.15
CA THR A 19 2.10 4.65 19.80
C THR A 19 1.15 4.09 18.75
N LEU A 20 0.93 4.86 17.68
CA LEU A 20 0.22 4.42 16.49
C LEU A 20 1.18 4.47 15.29
N VAL A 21 1.29 3.35 14.57
CA VAL A 21 2.00 3.28 13.29
C VAL A 21 0.95 3.22 12.19
N VAL A 22 1.02 4.14 11.23
CA VAL A 22 0.10 4.20 10.08
C VAL A 22 0.91 3.99 8.81
N ASP A 23 0.51 3.02 8.00
CA ASP A 23 1.08 2.75 6.69
C ASP A 23 0.00 2.89 5.61
N LEU A 24 0.36 3.52 4.49
CA LEU A 24 -0.56 3.72 3.37
C LEU A 24 -0.40 2.61 2.35
N ASN A 25 -1.47 1.84 2.15
CA ASN A 25 -1.54 0.86 1.08
C ASN A 25 -1.29 1.50 -0.29
N CYS A 26 -0.31 0.96 -1.02
CA CYS A 26 0.04 1.39 -2.37
C CYS A 26 0.21 2.92 -2.49
N ALA A 27 0.85 3.55 -1.49
CA ALA A 27 0.82 5.00 -1.24
C ALA A 27 0.76 5.90 -2.49
N PHE A 28 1.76 5.86 -3.38
CA PHE A 28 1.79 6.73 -4.56
C PHE A 28 0.73 6.37 -5.61
N ALA A 29 0.47 5.08 -5.84
CA ALA A 29 -0.59 4.67 -6.76
C ALA A 29 -1.97 5.12 -6.25
N SER A 30 -2.20 5.03 -4.94
CA SER A 30 -3.43 5.50 -4.29
C SER A 30 -3.56 7.02 -4.39
N ILE A 31 -2.47 7.78 -4.24
CA ILE A 31 -2.47 9.24 -4.42
C ILE A 31 -2.90 9.61 -5.85
N GLU A 32 -2.32 8.98 -6.87
CA GLU A 32 -2.70 9.23 -8.27
C GLU A 32 -4.17 8.83 -8.54
N GLN A 33 -4.65 7.73 -7.97
CA GLN A 33 -6.06 7.33 -8.08
C GLN A 33 -7.03 8.26 -7.33
N GLN A 34 -6.57 8.95 -6.29
CA GLN A 34 -7.35 10.01 -5.63
C GLN A 34 -7.32 11.30 -6.45
N HIS A 35 -6.17 11.63 -7.04
CA HIS A 35 -6.00 12.80 -7.90
C HIS A 35 -6.81 12.68 -9.20
N ASP A 36 -6.72 11.55 -9.90
CA ASP A 36 -7.51 11.21 -11.07
C ASP A 36 -8.36 9.94 -10.81
N PRO A 37 -9.66 10.12 -10.50
CA PRO A 37 -10.58 9.01 -10.28
C PRO A 37 -10.72 8.05 -11.47
N ALA A 38 -10.38 8.47 -12.70
CA ALA A 38 -10.42 7.60 -13.86
C ALA A 38 -9.33 6.50 -13.84
N LEU A 39 -8.34 6.59 -12.93
CA LEU A 39 -7.31 5.58 -12.70
C LEU A 39 -7.74 4.48 -11.72
N ARG A 40 -8.87 4.63 -11.03
CA ARG A 40 -9.37 3.63 -10.08
C ARG A 40 -9.81 2.36 -10.80
N GLY A 41 -9.53 1.20 -10.20
CA GLY A 41 -9.85 -0.09 -10.80
C GLY A 41 -8.96 -0.48 -11.98
N LYS A 42 -7.91 0.30 -12.29
CA LYS A 42 -6.98 0.04 -13.39
C LYS A 42 -5.64 -0.45 -12.85
N VAL A 43 -4.98 -1.27 -13.66
CA VAL A 43 -3.58 -1.66 -13.47
C VAL A 43 -2.70 -0.41 -13.65
N LEU A 44 -2.15 0.08 -12.54
CA LEU A 44 -1.32 1.28 -12.47
C LEU A 44 -0.01 0.98 -11.73
N ALA A 45 1.11 1.49 -12.26
CA ALA A 45 2.42 1.52 -11.62
C ALA A 45 2.99 2.94 -11.67
N ILE A 46 3.74 3.31 -10.63
CA ILE A 46 4.43 4.60 -10.51
C ILE A 46 5.92 4.35 -10.67
N ALA A 47 6.54 5.01 -11.65
CA ALA A 47 7.96 4.93 -11.92
C ALA A 47 8.71 6.17 -11.38
N ALA A 48 9.97 6.02 -11.01
CA ALA A 48 10.80 7.14 -10.53
C ALA A 48 11.09 8.19 -11.63
N TYR A 49 11.13 7.76 -12.90
CA TYR A 49 11.46 8.59 -14.05
C TYR A 49 10.64 8.13 -15.27
N ALA A 50 10.48 9.03 -16.24
CA ALA A 50 9.82 8.73 -17.52
C ALA A 50 10.78 8.05 -18.52
N THR A 51 11.33 6.89 -18.14
CA THR A 51 12.18 6.06 -19.01
C THR A 51 11.86 4.58 -18.84
N ASP A 52 12.07 3.77 -19.88
CA ASP A 52 11.72 2.34 -19.85
C ASP A 52 12.56 1.55 -18.82
N ALA A 53 13.77 2.01 -18.52
CA ALA A 53 14.65 1.42 -17.51
C ALA A 53 14.40 1.95 -16.08
N ALA A 54 13.38 2.79 -15.89
CA ALA A 54 13.03 3.32 -14.58
C ALA A 54 12.55 2.20 -13.64
N THR A 55 12.84 2.37 -12.36
CA THR A 55 12.36 1.46 -11.32
C THR A 55 10.94 1.85 -10.90
N ILE A 56 10.07 0.85 -10.78
CA ILE A 56 8.74 0.98 -10.18
C ILE A 56 8.89 1.23 -8.68
N VAL A 57 8.35 2.35 -8.21
CA VAL A 57 8.40 2.80 -6.80
C VAL A 57 7.07 2.61 -6.07
N SER A 58 5.98 2.39 -6.80
CA SER A 58 4.70 1.96 -6.24
C SER A 58 3.87 1.24 -7.31
N SER A 59 2.97 0.36 -6.89
CA SER A 59 2.02 -0.31 -7.77
C SER A 59 0.65 -0.37 -7.10
N SER A 60 -0.40 -0.18 -7.88
CA SER A 60 -1.81 -0.34 -7.46
C SER A 60 -2.10 -1.77 -7.01
N ARG A 61 -3.21 -1.97 -6.30
CA ARG A 61 -3.64 -3.31 -5.86
C ARG A 61 -3.84 -4.23 -7.07
N GLU A 62 -4.49 -3.73 -8.11
CA GLU A 62 -4.75 -4.41 -9.38
C GLU A 62 -3.45 -4.83 -10.08
N ALA A 63 -2.42 -3.98 -10.04
CA ALA A 63 -1.10 -4.32 -10.60
C ALA A 63 -0.38 -5.41 -9.78
N ARG A 64 -0.52 -5.39 -8.45
CA ARG A 64 0.05 -6.42 -7.57
C ARG A 64 -0.60 -7.78 -7.78
N ASP A 65 -1.91 -7.81 -8.06
CA ASP A 65 -2.63 -9.05 -8.41
C ASP A 65 -2.04 -9.70 -9.69
N LEU A 66 -1.38 -8.92 -10.55
CA LEU A 66 -0.64 -9.39 -11.73
C LEU A 66 0.86 -9.62 -11.49
N GLY A 67 1.34 -9.46 -10.26
CA GLY A 67 2.75 -9.64 -9.89
C GLY A 67 3.65 -8.41 -10.06
N ILE A 68 3.10 -7.27 -10.50
CA ILE A 68 3.86 -6.02 -10.66
C ILE A 68 4.14 -5.42 -9.28
N LYS A 69 5.43 -5.26 -8.96
CA LYS A 69 5.89 -4.85 -7.62
C LYS A 69 6.96 -3.78 -7.67
N THR A 70 7.14 -3.12 -6.53
CA THR A 70 8.24 -2.20 -6.31
C THR A 70 9.60 -2.87 -6.54
N GLY A 71 10.50 -2.18 -7.21
CA GLY A 71 11.84 -2.67 -7.56
C GLY A 71 11.96 -3.26 -8.97
N MET A 72 10.85 -3.61 -9.64
CA MET A 72 10.84 -4.00 -11.05
C MET A 72 11.20 -2.82 -11.96
N LYS A 73 11.68 -3.12 -13.16
CA LYS A 73 11.86 -2.15 -14.25
C LYS A 73 10.57 -2.01 -15.05
N VAL A 74 10.34 -0.84 -15.63
CA VAL A 74 9.14 -0.58 -16.44
C VAL A 74 9.03 -1.50 -17.66
N PHE A 75 10.16 -1.97 -18.21
CA PHE A 75 10.18 -2.89 -19.35
C PHE A 75 9.99 -4.39 -19.01
N GLU A 76 10.05 -4.77 -17.74
CA GLU A 76 9.87 -6.17 -17.31
C GLU A 76 8.39 -6.59 -17.30
#